data_AF-A0A915K0A3-F1
#
_entry.id   AF-A0A915K0A3-F1
#
_cell.length_a   1.000
_cell.length_b   1.000
_cell.length_c   1.000
_cell.angle_alpha   90.00
_cell.angle_beta   90.00
_cell.angle_gamma   90.00
#
_symmetry.space_group_name_H-M   'P 1'
#
loop_
_entity.id
_entity.type
_entity.pdbx_description
1 polymer ?
#
loop_
_entity_poly.entity_id
_entity_poly.type
_entity_poly.pdbx_seq_one_letter_code
_entity_poly.pdbx_strand_id
1 'polypeptide(L)'
;MMNNYECNSCPITKFSAGMYCTKSIEGIYKRFKILRTSVDTAGNNILIMIDIDSGARIWCGTRGLCPLPLQFRYYQQQAISCRLFGLAPSSNDNQTTSWPESVVNYFKQFCGPTVQANVLNVCEKVTDDGSFTISMYKIVENRKIWAHEYLLSQNFAIGEQLIVVKDTPAKLYNF
;
A
#
# COMPACT_ATOMS: atom_id res chain seq x y z
N MET A 1 9.37 -0.65 -20.49
CA MET A 1 9.89 -2.03 -20.34
C MET A 1 11.40 -1.92 -20.18
N MET A 2 11.97 -2.43 -19.07
CA MET A 2 13.43 -2.49 -18.90
C MET A 2 13.96 -3.67 -19.73
N ASN A 3 14.72 -3.40 -20.80
CA ASN A 3 15.42 -4.44 -21.54
C ASN A 3 16.47 -5.12 -20.64
N ASN A 4 16.62 -6.44 -20.80
CA ASN A 4 17.56 -7.37 -20.15
C ASN A 4 18.79 -6.71 -19.51
N TYR A 5 18.63 -6.16 -18.30
CA TYR A 5 19.74 -5.85 -17.42
C TYR A 5 20.07 -7.16 -16.70
N GLU A 6 21.11 -7.86 -17.14
CA GLU A 6 21.67 -8.95 -16.36
C GLU A 6 22.38 -8.36 -15.15
N CYS A 7 21.60 -8.04 -14.12
CA CYS A 7 22.11 -7.56 -12.84
C CYS A 7 22.65 -8.73 -12.01
N ASN A 8 23.55 -9.53 -12.59
CA ASN A 8 24.29 -10.56 -11.86
C ASN A 8 25.66 -10.05 -11.39
N SER A 9 26.06 -8.84 -11.80
CA SER A 9 27.41 -8.32 -11.59
C SER A 9 27.63 -7.59 -10.26
N CYS A 10 26.57 -7.30 -9.47
CA CYS A 10 26.74 -6.64 -8.16
C CYS A 10 25.62 -7.01 -7.17
N PRO A 11 25.69 -8.18 -6.51
CA PRO A 11 24.72 -8.53 -5.48
C PRO A 11 24.83 -7.60 -4.27
N ILE A 12 23.69 -7.24 -3.68
CA ILE A 12 23.67 -6.51 -2.40
C ILE A 12 24.19 -7.43 -1.30
N THR A 13 25.27 -7.02 -0.62
CA THR A 13 25.85 -7.74 0.53
C THR A 13 25.39 -7.22 1.89
N LYS A 14 24.89 -5.98 1.93
CA LYS A 14 24.32 -5.34 3.12
C LYS A 14 22.99 -4.70 2.78
N PHE A 15 21.96 -5.02 3.55
CA PHE A 15 20.61 -4.50 3.36
C PHE A 15 20.03 -4.03 4.70
N SER A 16 19.16 -3.04 4.65
CA SER A 16 18.48 -2.47 5.81
C SER A 16 17.11 -1.93 5.40
N ALA A 17 16.21 -1.77 6.36
CA ALA A 17 14.93 -1.11 6.14
C ALA A 17 15.14 0.31 5.56
N GLY A 18 14.29 0.71 4.63
CA GLY A 18 14.37 1.97 3.90
C GLY A 18 15.23 1.92 2.63
N MET A 19 16.08 0.91 2.44
CA MET A 19 16.91 0.81 1.23
C MET A 19 16.08 0.49 -0.02
N TYR A 20 16.45 1.12 -1.14
CA TYR A 20 15.90 0.83 -2.46
C TYR A 20 16.77 -0.16 -3.22
N CYS A 21 16.13 -1.14 -3.86
CA CYS A 21 16.79 -2.19 -4.61
C CYS A 21 15.98 -2.58 -5.86
N THR A 22 16.57 -3.42 -6.70
CA THR A 22 15.87 -4.12 -7.78
C THR A 22 15.93 -5.63 -7.56
N LYS A 23 14.90 -6.32 -8.05
CA LYS A 23 14.84 -7.78 -8.06
C LYS A 23 14.06 -8.23 -9.29
N SER A 24 14.51 -9.31 -9.91
CA SER A 24 13.75 -9.98 -10.97
C SER A 24 12.67 -10.88 -10.35
N ILE A 25 11.42 -10.65 -10.75
CA ILE A 25 10.27 -11.50 -10.43
C ILE A 25 9.72 -11.96 -11.78
N GLU A 26 9.71 -13.28 -12.01
CA GLU A 26 9.24 -13.88 -13.27
C GLU A 26 9.94 -13.29 -14.51
N GLY A 27 11.24 -13.01 -14.39
CA GLY A 27 12.05 -12.44 -15.48
C GLY A 27 11.96 -10.92 -15.62
N ILE A 28 11.08 -10.25 -14.86
CA ILE A 28 10.89 -8.79 -14.91
C ILE A 28 11.56 -8.14 -13.70
N TYR A 29 12.49 -7.23 -13.95
CA TYR A 29 13.07 -6.40 -12.89
C TYR A 29 12.09 -5.32 -12.46
N LYS A 30 11.85 -5.27 -11.15
CA LYS A 30 11.00 -4.25 -10.50
C LYS A 30 11.79 -3.48 -9.46
N ARG A 31 11.31 -2.28 -9.12
CA ARG A 31 11.90 -1.43 -8.08
C ARG A 31 11.23 -1.71 -6.75
N PHE A 32 12.03 -1.92 -5.71
CA PHE A 32 11.55 -2.25 -4.39
C PHE A 32 12.13 -1.30 -3.34
N LYS A 33 11.37 -1.09 -2.26
CA LYS A 33 11.85 -0.55 -0.99
C LYS A 33 11.79 -1.66 0.05
N ILE A 34 12.89 -1.89 0.77
CA ILE A 34 12.93 -2.82 1.89
C ILE A 34 12.16 -2.19 3.05
N LEU A 35 11.10 -2.83 3.51
CA LEU A 35 10.33 -2.37 4.66
C LEU A 35 10.91 -2.91 5.95
N ARG A 36 11.25 -4.20 5.98
CA ARG A 36 11.73 -4.89 7.18
C ARG A 36 12.61 -6.07 6.80
N THR A 37 13.56 -6.36 7.68
CA THR A 37 14.40 -7.56 7.66
C THR A 37 13.94 -8.52 8.76
N SER A 38 13.89 -9.81 8.46
CA SER A 38 13.61 -10.89 9.40
C SER A 38 14.55 -12.06 9.11
N VAL A 39 14.57 -13.04 10.01
CA VAL A 39 15.21 -14.35 9.76
C VAL A 39 14.14 -15.44 9.76
N ASP A 40 14.32 -16.47 8.95
CA ASP A 40 13.48 -17.67 8.98
C ASP A 40 13.94 -18.65 10.07
N THR A 41 13.24 -19.78 10.20
CA THR A 41 13.57 -20.82 11.20
C THR A 41 14.93 -21.50 10.95
N ALA A 42 15.47 -21.39 9.73
CA ALA A 42 16.79 -21.90 9.36
C ALA A 42 17.89 -20.82 9.46
N GLY A 43 17.56 -19.62 9.95
CA GLY A 43 18.49 -18.50 10.09
C GLY A 43 18.77 -17.74 8.79
N ASN A 44 18.04 -18.00 7.70
CA ASN A 44 18.19 -17.26 6.45
C ASN A 44 17.49 -15.90 6.55
N ASN A 45 18.12 -14.88 5.96
CA ASN A 45 17.51 -13.56 5.88
C ASN A 45 16.29 -13.55 4.95
N ILE A 46 15.14 -13.15 5.49
CA ILE A 46 13.92 -12.84 4.76
C ILE A 46 13.73 -11.33 4.75
N LEU A 47 13.43 -10.78 3.58
CA LEU A 47 13.07 -9.38 3.41
C LEU A 47 11.58 -9.25 3.15
N ILE A 48 10.97 -8.29 3.84
CA ILE A 48 9.65 -7.76 3.51
C ILE A 48 9.89 -6.51 2.68
N MET A 49 9.47 -6.53 1.42
CA MET A 49 9.66 -5.43 0.49
C MET A 49 8.34 -4.98 -0.11
N ILE A 50 8.27 -3.73 -0.51
CA ILE A 50 7.17 -3.18 -1.31
C ILE A 50 7.67 -2.84 -2.69
N ASP A 51 6.96 -3.29 -3.72
CA ASP A 51 7.11 -2.81 -5.09
C ASP A 51 6.60 -1.36 -5.11
N ILE A 52 7.50 -0.40 -5.32
CA ILE A 52 7.18 1.03 -5.23
C ILE A 52 6.39 1.54 -6.45
N ASP A 53 6.19 0.69 -7.45
CA ASP A 53 5.43 1.02 -8.65
C ASP A 53 4.03 0.40 -8.66
N SER A 54 3.82 -0.71 -7.95
CA SER A 54 2.50 -1.36 -7.84
C SER A 54 1.89 -1.32 -6.43
N GLY A 55 2.68 -1.04 -5.40
CA GLY A 55 2.28 -1.09 -4.00
C GLY A 55 2.21 -2.51 -3.43
N ALA A 56 2.49 -3.54 -4.24
CA ALA A 56 2.44 -4.93 -3.82
C ALA A 56 3.57 -5.25 -2.82
N ARG A 57 3.23 -5.94 -1.72
CA ARG A 57 4.21 -6.44 -0.76
C ARG A 57 4.62 -7.86 -1.12
N ILE A 58 5.91 -8.14 -0.96
CA ILE A 58 6.47 -9.48 -1.15
C ILE A 58 7.37 -9.87 0.01
N TRP A 59 7.38 -11.16 0.32
CA TRP A 59 8.38 -11.80 1.17
C TRP A 59 9.37 -12.52 0.27
N CYS A 60 10.65 -12.24 0.39
CA CYS A 60 11.66 -12.99 -0.37
C CYS A 60 12.99 -13.07 0.35
N GLY A 61 13.76 -14.11 -0.01
CA GLY A 61 15.18 -14.19 0.36
C GLY A 61 16.04 -13.17 -0.38
N THR A 62 17.30 -13.09 0.02
CA THR A 62 18.25 -12.08 -0.45
C THR A 62 18.84 -12.35 -1.84
N ARG A 63 18.72 -13.58 -2.35
CA ARG A 63 19.26 -13.99 -3.65
C ARG A 63 18.67 -13.16 -4.79
N GLY A 64 19.54 -12.65 -5.68
CA GLY A 64 19.14 -11.87 -6.85
C GLY A 64 18.67 -10.45 -6.54
N LEU A 65 18.97 -9.93 -5.35
CA LEU A 65 18.81 -8.51 -5.05
C LEU A 65 19.99 -7.72 -5.58
N CYS A 66 19.66 -6.63 -6.25
CA CYS A 66 20.60 -5.69 -6.83
C CYS A 66 20.39 -4.29 -6.27
N PRO A 67 21.46 -3.47 -6.16
CA PRO A 67 21.31 -2.04 -5.93
C PRO A 67 20.40 -1.42 -6.99
N LEU A 68 19.51 -0.50 -6.59
CA LEU A 68 18.72 0.25 -7.56
C LEU A 68 19.65 1.14 -8.42
N PRO A 69 19.75 0.91 -9.75
CA PRO A 69 20.59 1.72 -10.63
C PRO A 69 20.24 3.21 -10.54
N LEU A 70 21.26 4.07 -10.61
CA LEU A 70 21.09 5.52 -10.42
C LEU A 70 20.07 6.11 -11.40
N GLN A 71 20.08 5.68 -12.67
CA GLN A 71 19.13 6.17 -13.65
C GLN A 71 17.66 5.91 -13.29
N PHE A 72 17.39 4.88 -12.48
CA PHE A 72 16.02 4.54 -12.06
C PHE A 72 15.56 5.23 -10.78
N ARG A 73 16.46 5.95 -10.09
CA ARG A 73 16.13 6.73 -8.89
C ARG A 73 15.40 8.04 -9.22
N TYR A 74 15.55 8.54 -10.45
CA TYR A 74 14.92 9.78 -10.89
C TYR A 74 13.43 9.63 -11.23
N TYR A 75 12.95 8.42 -11.48
CA TYR A 75 11.53 8.19 -11.73
C TYR A 75 10.77 8.19 -10.40
N GLN A 76 9.69 8.97 -10.35
CA GLN A 76 8.78 8.98 -9.21
C GLN A 76 8.20 7.58 -8.96
N GLN A 77 7.91 7.27 -7.70
CA GLN A 77 7.19 6.06 -7.31
C GLN A 77 5.77 6.16 -7.88
N GLN A 78 5.31 5.12 -8.54
CA GLN A 78 3.98 5.14 -9.17
C GLN A 78 2.87 4.71 -8.20
N ALA A 79 3.21 3.92 -7.18
CA ALA A 79 2.27 3.53 -6.15
C ALA A 79 2.20 4.57 -5.04
N ILE A 80 1.00 5.01 -4.71
CA ILE A 80 0.72 5.97 -3.64
C ILE A 80 -0.17 5.30 -2.61
N SER A 81 0.23 5.39 -1.34
CA SER A 81 -0.55 4.88 -0.21
C SER A 81 -1.75 5.80 0.07
N CYS A 82 -2.95 5.23 0.08
CA CYS A 82 -4.19 5.97 0.27
C CYS A 82 -5.12 5.26 1.25
N ARG A 83 -6.02 6.02 1.87
CA ARG A 83 -7.11 5.55 2.71
C ARG A 83 -8.42 6.11 2.20
N LEU A 84 -9.46 5.29 2.22
CA LEU A 84 -10.79 5.74 1.81
C LEU A 84 -11.43 6.54 2.95
N PHE A 85 -11.97 7.70 2.60
CA PHE A 85 -12.53 8.65 3.56
C PHE A 85 -13.80 8.13 4.25
N GLY A 86 -13.87 8.35 5.56
CA GLY A 86 -15.11 8.24 6.35
C GLY A 86 -15.64 6.83 6.52
N LEU A 87 -14.80 5.80 6.37
CA LEU A 87 -15.19 4.41 6.50
C LEU A 87 -14.34 3.67 7.52
N ALA A 88 -15.00 2.94 8.40
CA ALA A 88 -14.38 1.92 9.24
C ALA A 88 -15.02 0.54 8.94
N PRO A 89 -14.29 -0.56 9.19
CA PRO A 89 -14.87 -1.89 9.10
C PRO A 89 -16.14 -2.01 9.95
N SER A 90 -17.19 -2.58 9.38
CA SER A 90 -18.40 -2.96 10.11
C SER A 90 -18.11 -4.22 10.93
N SER A 91 -17.36 -4.07 12.02
CA SER A 91 -17.05 -5.18 12.92
C SER A 91 -18.05 -5.15 14.07
N ASN A 92 -18.94 -6.15 14.13
CA ASN A 92 -19.86 -6.37 15.26
C ASN A 92 -19.16 -6.96 16.50
N ASP A 93 -17.93 -7.48 16.34
CA ASP A 93 -17.13 -8.05 17.42
C ASP A 93 -16.00 -7.09 17.77
N ASN A 94 -16.04 -6.54 18.98
CA ASN A 94 -15.14 -5.51 19.54
C ASN A 94 -13.62 -5.82 19.55
N GLN A 95 -13.11 -6.71 18.68
CA GLN A 95 -11.74 -7.22 18.73
C GLN A 95 -10.95 -7.13 17.42
N THR A 96 -11.56 -6.80 16.27
CA THR A 96 -10.79 -6.71 15.01
C THR A 96 -11.05 -5.44 14.21
N THR A 97 -10.06 -4.54 14.16
CA THR A 97 -10.03 -3.33 13.32
C THR A 97 -9.70 -3.62 11.85
N SER A 98 -9.74 -4.89 11.43
CA SER A 98 -9.36 -5.33 10.08
C SER A 98 -10.57 -5.55 9.18
N TRP A 99 -10.46 -5.17 7.91
CA TRP A 99 -11.45 -5.49 6.88
C TRP A 99 -11.47 -7.00 6.59
N PRO A 100 -12.65 -7.66 6.59
CA PRO A 100 -12.76 -9.04 6.14
C PRO A 100 -12.31 -9.21 4.68
N GLU A 101 -11.71 -10.35 4.35
CA GLU A 101 -11.20 -10.61 3.00
C GLU A 101 -12.30 -10.51 1.93
N SER A 102 -13.52 -10.94 2.24
CA SER A 102 -14.69 -10.79 1.36
C SER A 102 -14.96 -9.33 1.00
N VAL A 103 -14.86 -8.42 1.96
CA VAL A 103 -15.03 -6.97 1.75
C VAL A 103 -13.89 -6.40 0.92
N VAL A 104 -12.65 -6.81 1.19
CA VAL A 104 -11.48 -6.40 0.40
C VAL A 104 -11.64 -6.84 -1.06
N ASN A 105 -12.08 -8.08 -1.30
CA ASN A 105 -12.29 -8.59 -2.65
C ASN A 105 -13.46 -7.89 -3.36
N TYR A 106 -14.54 -7.59 -2.64
CA TYR A 106 -15.66 -6.80 -3.16
C TYR A 106 -15.21 -5.38 -3.56
N PHE A 107 -14.40 -4.74 -2.72
CA PHE A 107 -13.81 -3.43 -3.04
C PHE A 107 -12.85 -3.48 -4.24
N LYS A 108 -12.06 -4.55 -4.40
CA LYS A 108 -11.22 -4.74 -5.60
C LYS A 108 -12.07 -4.82 -6.88
N GLN A 109 -13.23 -5.48 -6.83
CA GLN A 109 -14.16 -5.50 -7.96
C GLN A 109 -14.70 -4.09 -8.26
N PHE A 110 -15.02 -3.32 -7.22
CA PHE A 110 -15.36 -1.90 -7.39
C PHE A 110 -14.24 -1.12 -8.06
N CYS A 111 -12.97 -1.34 -7.72
CA CYS A 111 -11.86 -0.60 -8.33
C CYS A 111 -11.66 -0.97 -9.82
N GLY A 112 -11.67 -2.24 -10.18
CA GLY A 112 -11.41 -2.67 -11.56
C GLY A 112 -10.13 -2.04 -12.15
N PRO A 113 -10.08 -1.74 -13.47
CA PRO A 113 -8.88 -1.19 -14.09
C PRO A 113 -8.68 0.31 -13.84
N THR A 114 -9.77 1.08 -13.72
CA THR A 114 -9.73 2.54 -13.58
C THR A 114 -10.81 3.03 -12.62
N VAL A 115 -10.44 4.02 -11.82
CA VAL A 115 -11.30 4.77 -10.89
C VAL A 115 -10.89 6.24 -10.92
N GLN A 116 -11.82 7.11 -10.57
CA GLN A 116 -11.52 8.51 -10.31
C GLN A 116 -11.37 8.70 -8.80
N ALA A 117 -10.36 9.47 -8.37
CA ALA A 117 -10.10 9.74 -6.97
C ALA A 117 -9.85 11.23 -6.75
N ASN A 118 -10.41 11.77 -5.67
CA ASN A 118 -10.15 13.11 -5.19
C ASN A 118 -9.40 13.03 -3.85
N VAL A 119 -8.29 13.73 -3.75
CA VAL A 119 -7.57 13.89 -2.48
C VAL A 119 -8.36 14.85 -1.60
N LEU A 120 -8.69 14.39 -0.39
CA LEU A 120 -9.43 15.19 0.60
C LEU A 120 -8.52 15.72 1.70
N ASN A 121 -7.55 14.93 2.14
CA ASN A 121 -6.60 15.31 3.17
C ASN A 121 -5.25 14.57 2.99
N VAL A 122 -4.17 15.14 3.54
CA VAL A 122 -2.85 14.54 3.62
C VAL A 122 -2.62 14.11 5.07
N CYS A 123 -2.50 12.81 5.33
CA CYS A 123 -2.17 12.33 6.67
C CYS A 123 -0.65 12.40 6.87
N GLU A 124 -0.19 13.37 7.65
CA GLU A 124 1.23 13.54 7.99
C GLU A 124 1.76 12.48 8.97
N LYS A 125 0.88 11.79 9.69
CA LYS A 125 1.25 10.86 10.76
C LYS A 125 0.45 9.57 10.63
N VAL A 126 1.03 8.49 10.11
CA VAL A 126 0.80 7.11 10.60
C VAL A 126 1.92 6.17 10.10
N THR A 127 2.58 6.43 8.97
CA THR A 127 3.70 5.60 8.47
C THR A 127 4.71 6.47 7.72
N ASP A 128 6.00 6.07 7.70
CA ASP A 128 7.14 6.80 7.08
C ASP A 128 7.00 7.07 5.56
N ASP A 129 5.83 6.83 4.98
CA ASP A 129 5.49 7.04 3.57
C ASP A 129 4.44 8.13 3.34
N GLY A 130 3.77 8.63 4.39
CA GLY A 130 2.63 9.53 4.23
C GLY A 130 1.44 8.83 3.54
N SER A 131 0.22 9.07 3.99
CA SER A 131 -0.96 8.50 3.32
C SER A 131 -1.96 9.59 2.99
N PHE A 132 -2.56 9.52 1.81
CA PHE A 132 -3.63 10.44 1.43
C PHE A 132 -4.97 9.88 1.87
N THR A 133 -5.84 10.73 2.40
CA THR A 133 -7.25 10.39 2.54
C THR A 133 -7.96 10.81 1.25
N ILE A 134 -8.63 9.87 0.61
CA ILE A 134 -9.28 10.07 -0.69
C ILE A 134 -10.76 9.76 -0.64
N SER A 135 -11.54 10.41 -1.51
CA SER A 135 -12.82 9.88 -1.98
C SER A 135 -12.64 9.34 -3.39
N MET A 136 -13.40 8.32 -3.76
CA MET A 136 -13.29 7.72 -5.09
C MET A 136 -14.66 7.34 -5.65
N TYR A 137 -14.75 7.38 -6.98
CA TYR A 137 -15.97 7.04 -7.71
C TYR A 137 -15.66 6.41 -9.06
N LYS A 138 -16.67 5.74 -9.62
CA LYS A 138 -16.74 5.32 -11.01
C LYS A 138 -17.85 6.04 -11.75
N ILE A 139 -17.69 6.17 -13.06
CA ILE A 139 -18.78 6.61 -13.94
C ILE A 139 -19.34 5.35 -14.60
N VAL A 140 -20.57 5.00 -14.28
CA VAL A 140 -21.31 3.88 -14.88
C VAL A 140 -22.60 4.46 -15.44
N GLU A 141 -22.83 4.29 -16.75
CA GLU A 141 -24.03 4.80 -17.44
C GLU A 141 -24.29 6.30 -17.16
N ASN A 142 -23.23 7.12 -17.23
CA ASN A 142 -23.26 8.56 -16.96
C ASN A 142 -23.63 8.95 -15.50
N ARG A 143 -23.57 8.00 -14.56
CA ARG A 143 -23.79 8.23 -13.12
C ARG A 143 -22.52 7.99 -12.33
N LYS A 144 -22.26 8.84 -11.35
CA LYS A 144 -21.18 8.63 -10.39
C LYS A 144 -21.64 7.64 -9.33
N ILE A 145 -20.90 6.55 -9.18
CA ILE A 145 -21.07 5.59 -8.08
C ILE A 145 -19.87 5.78 -7.14
N TRP A 146 -20.12 6.25 -5.93
CA TRP A 146 -19.06 6.48 -4.95
C TRP A 146 -18.73 5.20 -4.19
N ALA A 147 -17.44 4.97 -3.91
CA ALA A 147 -17.03 3.78 -3.17
C ALA A 147 -17.59 3.73 -1.74
N HIS A 148 -17.75 4.88 -1.10
CA HIS A 148 -18.29 4.92 0.26
C HIS A 148 -19.76 4.47 0.28
N GLU A 149 -20.59 4.99 -0.62
CA GLU A 149 -21.98 4.54 -0.81
C GLU A 149 -22.04 3.05 -1.17
N TYR A 150 -21.13 2.61 -2.05
CA TYR A 150 -21.05 1.23 -2.49
C TYR A 150 -20.80 0.27 -1.32
N LEU A 151 -19.85 0.58 -0.44
CA LEU A 151 -19.53 -0.24 0.73
C LEU A 151 -20.59 -0.15 1.83
N LEU A 152 -21.16 1.04 2.07
CA LEU A 152 -22.25 1.23 3.04
C LEU A 152 -23.52 0.48 2.63
N SER A 153 -23.84 0.43 1.33
CA SER A 153 -25.04 -0.26 0.82
C SER A 153 -25.08 -1.76 1.13
N GLN A 154 -23.91 -2.37 1.35
CA GLN A 154 -23.76 -3.79 1.66
C GLN A 154 -23.54 -4.05 3.16
N ASN A 155 -23.66 -3.03 4.02
CA ASN A 155 -23.31 -3.09 5.44
C ASN A 155 -21.87 -3.55 5.72
N PHE A 156 -20.95 -3.37 4.76
CA PHE A 156 -19.54 -3.75 4.92
C PHE A 156 -18.75 -2.74 5.73
N ALA A 157 -19.21 -1.49 5.76
CA ALA A 157 -18.60 -0.40 6.48
C ALA A 157 -19.64 0.29 7.37
N ILE A 158 -19.15 0.97 8.40
CA ILE A 158 -19.89 2.01 9.10
C ILE A 158 -19.32 3.36 8.71
N GLY A 159 -20.19 4.35 8.57
CA GLY A 159 -19.75 5.72 8.36
C GLY A 159 -19.07 6.21 9.63
N GLU A 160 -17.78 6.50 9.57
CA GLU A 160 -17.16 7.27 10.64
C GLU A 160 -17.72 8.68 10.56
N GLN A 161 -18.54 9.06 11.55
CA GLN A 161 -18.73 10.49 11.80
C GLN A 161 -17.35 11.03 12.12
N LEU A 162 -16.82 11.86 11.23
CA LEU A 162 -15.75 12.78 11.59
C LEU A 162 -16.27 13.59 12.77
N ILE A 163 -15.88 13.19 13.98
CA ILE A 163 -15.80 14.14 15.07
C ILE A 163 -14.76 15.13 14.58
N VAL A 164 -15.22 16.25 14.02
CA VAL A 164 -14.39 17.42 13.80
C VAL A 164 -14.00 17.86 15.20
N VAL A 165 -12.91 17.30 15.73
CA VAL A 165 -12.28 17.79 16.94
C VAL A 165 -11.72 19.14 16.54
N LYS A 166 -12.53 20.19 16.72
CA LYS A 166 -12.05 21.56 16.76
C LYS A 166 -11.00 21.60 17.86
N ASP A 167 -9.75 21.75 17.46
CA ASP A 167 -8.59 22.08 18.29
C ASP A 167 -8.61 21.44 19.69
N THR A 168 -8.19 20.19 19.78
CA THR A 168 -7.71 19.66 21.07
C THR A 168 -6.55 18.70 20.81
N PRO A 169 -5.38 18.88 21.46
CA PRO A 169 -4.22 18.03 21.23
C PRO A 169 -4.55 16.59 21.61
N ALA A 170 -4.52 15.71 20.62
CA ALA A 170 -4.85 14.30 20.80
C ALA A 170 -3.89 13.63 21.79
N LYS A 171 -4.46 13.15 22.91
CA LYS A 171 -3.82 12.14 23.74
C LYS A 171 -3.79 10.83 22.94
N LEU A 172 -2.59 10.35 22.66
CA LEU A 172 -2.33 9.07 22.03
C LEU A 172 -2.75 7.94 22.97
N TYR A 173 -3.69 7.10 22.54
CA TYR A 173 -3.79 5.72 23.03
C TYR A 173 -2.93 4.86 22.12
N ASN A 174 -1.85 4.31 22.69
CA ASN A 174 -1.05 3.27 22.05
C ASN A 174 -1.84 1.96 22.12
N PHE A 175 -2.10 1.36 20.97
CA PHE A 175 -2.41 -0.07 20.84
C PHE A 175 -1.29 -0.71 20.03
#